data_AF-A0A428QGV7-F1
#
_entry.id   AF-A0A428QGV7-F1
#
_cell.length_a   1.000
_cell.length_b   1.000
_cell.length_c   1.000
_cell.angle_alpha   90.00
_cell.angle_beta   90.00
_cell.angle_gamma   90.00
#
_symmetry.space_group_name_H-M   'P 1'
#
loop_
_entity.id
_entity.type
_entity.pdbx_description
1 polymer ?
#
loop_
_entity_poly.entity_id
_entity_poly.type
_entity_poly.pdbx_seq_one_letter_code
_entity_poly.pdbx_strand_id
1 'polypeptide(L)'
;MPYFTIVVPTISEENKDRFLEAWPTLKEELKSQPGVAGVSAGPVVAENGAAATEFKFVQCISFKTEEDVEAFQSSAWAQERKERYNERVGGEPTVGRFEVAKFPEGASHKTFTQFSSIVIDDKSKHPEVRKAWMSLIEALGKESWGGVSVGDGPTVGLGLVGWDSLEEAQAAYQDPKAAAALAEYKSLGQTKNLMVQVS
;
A
#
# COMPACT_ATOMS: atom_id res chain seq x y z
N MET A 1 15.58 -1.89 10.65
CA MET A 1 15.08 -1.95 9.27
C MET A 1 13.90 -0.99 9.14
N PRO A 2 13.68 -0.35 8.00
CA PRO A 2 12.52 0.53 7.82
C PRO A 2 11.21 -0.26 7.75
N TYR A 3 10.13 0.40 8.19
CA TYR A 3 8.79 -0.17 8.18
C TYR A 3 7.84 0.69 7.35
N PHE A 4 7.01 0.02 6.56
CA PHE A 4 5.96 0.63 5.76
C PHE A 4 4.61 0.10 6.20
N THR A 5 3.71 0.99 6.58
CA THR A 5 2.36 0.64 7.02
C THR A 5 1.34 1.12 6.00
N ILE A 6 0.47 0.21 5.57
CA ILE A 6 -0.71 0.49 4.77
C ILE A 6 -1.92 0.44 5.70
N VAL A 7 -2.72 1.51 5.70
CA VAL A 7 -3.99 1.60 6.42
C VAL A 7 -5.09 1.86 5.40
N VAL A 8 -6.08 0.98 5.33
CA VAL A 8 -7.29 1.17 4.55
C VAL A 8 -8.42 1.52 5.51
N PRO A 9 -8.71 2.82 5.71
CA PRO A 9 -9.84 3.24 6.53
C PRO A 9 -11.18 2.78 5.95
N THR A 10 -12.10 2.40 6.84
CA THR A 10 -13.51 2.19 6.52
C THR A 10 -14.21 3.54 6.54
N ILE A 11 -14.67 4.02 5.39
CA ILE A 11 -15.33 5.33 5.23
C ILE A 11 -16.66 5.09 4.55
N SER A 12 -17.77 5.46 5.20
CA SER A 12 -19.09 5.39 4.54
C SER A 12 -19.22 6.45 3.46
N GLU A 13 -20.02 6.18 2.41
CA GLU A 13 -20.18 7.09 1.28
C GLU A 13 -20.66 8.49 1.72
N GLU A 14 -21.53 8.56 2.73
CA GLU A 14 -22.01 9.82 3.33
C GLU A 14 -20.91 10.67 3.99
N ASN A 15 -19.79 10.05 4.39
CA ASN A 15 -18.69 10.73 5.08
C ASN A 15 -17.49 11.00 4.15
N LYS A 16 -17.57 10.56 2.90
CA LYS A 16 -16.48 10.65 1.91
C LYS A 16 -15.98 12.09 1.71
N ASP A 17 -16.87 13.02 1.36
CA ASP A 17 -16.47 14.39 1.04
C ASP A 17 -15.86 15.08 2.26
N ARG A 18 -16.50 14.93 3.43
CA ARG A 18 -15.98 15.42 4.70
C ARG A 18 -14.60 14.85 5.04
N PHE A 19 -14.37 13.56 4.77
CA PHE A 19 -13.08 12.94 4.97
C PHE A 19 -12.02 13.51 4.02
N LEU A 20 -12.35 13.65 2.73
CA LEU A 20 -11.44 14.20 1.72
C LEU A 20 -11.08 15.66 2.00
N GLU A 21 -12.03 16.47 2.46
CA GLU A 21 -11.79 17.85 2.88
C GLU A 21 -10.86 17.95 4.10
N ALA A 22 -11.01 17.03 5.07
CA ALA A 22 -10.17 17.00 6.26
C ALA A 22 -8.77 16.40 6.01
N TRP A 23 -8.61 15.60 4.95
CA TRP A 23 -7.40 14.82 4.70
C TRP A 23 -6.11 15.64 4.64
N PRO A 24 -6.02 16.79 3.94
CA PRO A 24 -4.79 17.59 3.91
C PRO A 24 -4.28 17.97 5.29
N THR A 25 -5.18 18.38 6.20
CA THR A 25 -4.82 18.69 7.59
C THR A 25 -4.38 17.42 8.35
N LEU A 26 -5.13 16.32 8.21
CA LEU A 26 -4.78 15.04 8.84
C LEU A 26 -3.42 14.52 8.39
N LYS A 27 -3.08 14.69 7.11
CA LYS A 27 -1.80 14.30 6.54
C LYS A 27 -0.65 15.08 7.17
N GLU A 28 -0.78 16.39 7.34
CA GLU A 28 0.26 17.20 7.99
C GLU A 28 0.36 16.91 9.49
N GLU A 29 -0.77 16.69 10.17
CA GLU A 29 -0.78 16.21 11.56
C GLU A 29 -0.02 14.88 11.68
N LEU A 30 -0.30 13.90 10.81
CA LEU A 30 0.38 12.61 10.77
C LEU A 30 1.88 12.74 10.53
N LYS A 31 2.30 13.57 9.57
CA LYS A 31 3.72 13.83 9.28
C LYS A 31 4.46 14.44 10.48
N SER A 32 3.76 15.21 11.32
CA SER A 32 4.34 15.81 12.52
C SER A 32 4.46 14.85 13.71
N GLN A 33 3.91 13.64 13.61
CA GLN A 33 3.96 12.68 14.71
C GLN A 33 5.38 12.10 14.90
N PRO A 34 5.77 11.81 16.16
CA PRO A 34 7.07 11.22 16.44
C PRO A 34 7.27 9.89 15.72
N GLY A 35 8.46 9.68 15.17
CA GLY A 35 8.84 8.48 14.42
C GLY A 35 8.37 8.44 12.97
N VAL A 36 7.42 9.27 12.56
CA VAL A 36 6.91 9.28 11.18
C VAL A 36 7.94 9.88 10.23
N ALA A 37 8.39 9.08 9.27
CA ALA A 37 9.36 9.47 8.24
C ALA A 37 8.70 9.97 6.96
N GLY A 38 7.45 9.59 6.71
CA GLY A 38 6.71 10.00 5.53
C GLY A 38 5.27 9.55 5.55
N VAL A 39 4.42 10.31 4.88
CA VAL A 39 2.99 10.01 4.72
C VAL A 39 2.58 10.27 3.28
N SER A 40 1.96 9.27 2.66
CA SER A 40 1.32 9.40 1.35
C SER A 40 -0.05 8.73 1.40
N ALA A 41 -0.99 9.20 0.59
CA ALA A 41 -2.30 8.59 0.55
C ALA A 41 -3.07 8.97 -0.70
N GLY A 42 -4.15 8.26 -0.95
CA GLY A 42 -5.07 8.61 -2.02
C GLY A 42 -6.25 7.68 -2.15
N PRO A 43 -7.22 8.06 -3.00
CA PRO A 43 -8.33 7.19 -3.36
C PRO A 43 -7.84 6.01 -4.21
N VAL A 44 -8.48 4.86 -4.00
CA VAL A 44 -8.36 3.71 -4.90
C VAL A 44 -9.22 3.98 -6.13
N VAL A 45 -8.60 3.94 -7.30
CA VAL A 45 -9.27 4.18 -8.59
C VAL A 45 -9.51 2.90 -9.37
N ALA A 46 -8.74 1.84 -9.09
CA ALA A 46 -8.93 0.52 -9.68
C ALA A 46 -8.54 -0.59 -8.70
N GLU A 47 -9.23 -1.72 -8.79
CA GLU A 47 -8.96 -2.95 -8.05
C GLU A 47 -8.87 -4.13 -9.01
N ASN A 48 -7.80 -4.91 -8.90
CA ASN A 48 -7.57 -6.12 -9.72
C ASN A 48 -7.71 -5.90 -11.23
N GLY A 49 -7.40 -4.70 -11.71
CA GLY A 49 -7.47 -4.32 -13.13
C GLY A 49 -8.83 -3.80 -13.59
N ALA A 50 -9.83 -3.71 -12.71
CA ALA A 50 -11.12 -3.10 -12.97
C ALA A 50 -11.27 -1.77 -12.22
N ALA A 51 -12.09 -0.84 -12.74
CA ALA A 51 -12.40 0.40 -12.04
C ALA A 51 -13.01 0.12 -10.65
N ALA A 52 -12.63 0.92 -9.65
CA ALA A 52 -13.18 0.79 -8.31
C ALA A 52 -14.69 1.12 -8.31
N THR A 53 -15.50 0.26 -7.71
CA THR A 53 -16.97 0.42 -7.66
C THR A 53 -17.45 1.15 -6.41
N GLU A 54 -16.60 1.25 -5.39
CA GLU A 54 -16.87 1.85 -4.09
C GLU A 54 -15.72 2.77 -3.70
N PHE A 55 -16.02 3.80 -2.92
CA PHE A 55 -14.96 4.65 -2.38
C PHE A 55 -14.09 3.88 -1.39
N LYS A 56 -12.80 3.80 -1.71
CA LYS A 56 -11.76 3.30 -0.81
C LYS A 56 -10.62 4.28 -0.81
N PHE A 57 -9.97 4.41 0.34
CA PHE A 57 -8.83 5.28 0.52
C PHE A 57 -7.69 4.48 1.11
N VAL A 58 -6.47 4.71 0.64
CA VAL A 58 -5.26 4.05 1.16
C VAL A 58 -4.38 5.12 1.78
N GLN A 59 -4.00 4.92 3.03
CA GLN A 59 -3.02 5.72 3.74
C GLN A 59 -1.74 4.90 3.92
N CYS A 60 -0.61 5.55 3.70
CA CYS A 60 0.71 4.95 3.82
C CYS A 60 1.54 5.75 4.81
N ILE A 61 2.16 5.07 5.77
CA ILE A 61 3.03 5.68 6.77
C ILE A 61 4.36 4.95 6.76
N SER A 62 5.44 5.71 6.64
CA SER A 62 6.82 5.20 6.62
C SER A 62 7.50 5.51 7.95
N PHE A 63 8.27 4.54 8.46
CA PHE A 63 9.07 4.64 9.68
C PHE A 63 10.50 4.16 9.40
N LYS A 64 11.52 4.75 10.01
CA LYS A 64 12.92 4.35 9.76
C LYS A 64 13.33 3.15 10.59
N THR A 65 12.77 3.02 11.79
CA THR A 65 13.07 1.93 12.72
C THR A 65 11.81 1.38 13.38
N GLU A 66 11.97 0.34 14.21
CA GLU A 66 10.87 -0.22 15.00
C GLU A 66 10.51 0.69 16.18
N GLU A 67 11.51 1.31 16.80
CA GLU A 67 11.33 2.28 17.88
C GLU A 67 10.51 3.49 17.41
N ASP A 68 10.66 3.91 16.15
CA ASP A 68 9.82 4.94 15.53
C ASP A 68 8.35 4.52 15.45
N VAL A 69 8.08 3.23 15.15
CA VAL A 69 6.73 2.68 15.12
C VAL A 69 6.12 2.70 16.52
N GLU A 70 6.88 2.25 17.53
CA GLU A 70 6.44 2.26 18.92
C GLU A 70 6.19 3.68 19.45
N ALA A 71 7.06 4.62 19.11
CA ALA A 71 6.92 6.03 19.47
C ALA A 71 5.65 6.64 18.87
N PHE A 72 5.35 6.34 17.59
CA PHE A 72 4.11 6.76 16.96
C PHE A 72 2.89 6.11 17.63
N GLN A 73 2.89 4.80 17.82
CA GLN A 73 1.77 4.06 18.42
C GLN A 73 1.47 4.51 19.86
N SER A 74 2.50 4.90 20.60
CA SER A 74 2.38 5.38 21.98
C SER A 74 2.06 6.89 22.07
N SER A 75 2.00 7.60 20.95
CA SER A 75 1.69 9.03 20.93
C SER A 75 0.25 9.30 21.38
N ALA A 76 0.04 10.44 22.06
CA ALA A 76 -1.30 10.89 22.42
C ALA A 76 -2.21 11.01 21.19
N TRP A 77 -1.65 11.45 20.04
CA TRP A 77 -2.38 11.54 18.78
C TRP A 77 -2.92 10.17 18.33
N ALA A 78 -2.08 9.13 18.33
CA ALA A 78 -2.49 7.80 17.89
C ALA A 78 -3.53 7.18 18.84
N GLN A 79 -3.37 7.36 20.15
CA GLN A 79 -4.32 6.87 21.15
C GLN A 79 -5.68 7.57 21.04
N GLU A 80 -5.70 8.90 21.01
CA GLU A 80 -6.96 9.67 20.84
C GLU A 80 -7.66 9.35 19.52
N ARG A 81 -6.90 9.18 18.43
CA ARG A 81 -7.49 8.87 17.13
C ARG A 81 -8.02 7.46 17.06
N LYS A 82 -7.39 6.48 17.73
CA LYS A 82 -7.95 5.13 17.87
C LYS A 82 -9.33 5.18 18.53
N GLU A 83 -9.47 5.97 19.59
CA GLU A 83 -10.75 6.19 20.27
C GLU A 83 -11.78 6.89 19.37
N ARG A 84 -11.41 8.01 18.73
CA ARG A 84 -12.31 8.76 17.83
C ARG A 84 -12.68 8.00 16.56
N TYR A 85 -11.83 7.09 16.08
CA TYR A 85 -12.10 6.27 14.89
C TYR A 85 -13.23 5.27 15.20
N ASN A 86 -13.17 4.64 16.38
CA ASN A 86 -14.24 3.75 16.87
C ASN A 86 -15.58 4.48 17.07
N GLU A 87 -15.56 5.79 17.35
CA GLU A 87 -16.76 6.60 17.54
C GLU A 87 -17.42 7.09 16.24
N ARG A 88 -16.71 7.11 15.09
CA ARG A 88 -17.13 7.86 13.90
C ARG A 88 -17.29 7.07 12.59
N VAL A 89 -16.94 5.78 12.52
CA VAL A 89 -17.06 4.98 11.28
C VAL A 89 -17.27 3.47 11.50
N GLY A 90 -17.91 2.81 10.52
CA GLY A 90 -18.48 1.45 10.57
C GLY A 90 -17.51 0.27 10.49
N GLY A 91 -16.44 0.26 11.30
CA GLY A 91 -15.56 -0.90 11.50
C GLY A 91 -14.07 -0.55 11.63
N GLU A 92 -13.26 -1.51 12.10
CA GLU A 92 -11.81 -1.34 12.23
C GLU A 92 -11.13 -1.21 10.85
N PRO A 93 -10.09 -0.36 10.73
CA PRO A 93 -9.34 -0.24 9.50
C PRO A 93 -8.54 -1.52 9.22
N THR A 94 -8.35 -1.85 7.94
CA THR A 94 -7.38 -2.89 7.58
C THR A 94 -5.98 -2.31 7.66
N VAL A 95 -5.13 -2.88 8.51
CA VAL A 95 -3.75 -2.44 8.69
C VAL A 95 -2.80 -3.56 8.26
N GLY A 96 -1.93 -3.27 7.31
CA GLY A 96 -0.80 -4.12 6.94
C GLY A 96 0.50 -3.41 7.27
N ARG A 97 1.40 -4.05 8.01
CA ARG A 97 2.74 -3.52 8.32
C ARG A 97 3.79 -4.41 7.69
N PHE A 98 4.74 -3.81 6.99
CA PHE A 98 5.72 -4.48 6.18
C PHE A 98 7.13 -4.02 6.54
N GLU A 99 8.05 -4.96 6.69
CA GLU A 99 9.48 -4.66 6.72
C GLU A 99 9.97 -4.50 5.28
N VAL A 100 10.67 -3.39 5.01
CA VAL A 100 11.18 -3.07 3.67
C VAL A 100 12.69 -2.95 3.70
N ALA A 101 13.38 -3.38 2.64
CA ALA A 101 14.84 -3.38 2.61
C ALA A 101 15.44 -1.96 2.71
N LYS A 102 14.85 -1.03 1.96
CA LYS A 102 15.15 0.40 1.94
C LYS A 102 14.00 1.13 1.26
N PHE A 103 13.81 2.40 1.60
CA PHE A 103 12.94 3.27 0.81
C PHE A 103 13.68 3.72 -0.47
N PRO A 104 12.97 3.91 -1.59
CA PRO A 104 13.58 4.43 -2.81
C PRO A 104 13.99 5.89 -2.61
N GLU A 105 15.29 6.18 -2.71
CA GLU A 105 15.84 7.54 -2.65
C GLU A 105 15.83 8.17 -4.05
N GLY A 106 15.31 9.39 -4.17
CA GLY A 106 15.32 10.13 -5.44
C GLY A 106 14.37 9.60 -6.53
N ALA A 107 13.47 8.66 -6.21
CA ALA A 107 12.48 8.19 -7.16
C ALA A 107 11.53 9.33 -7.57
N SER A 108 11.28 9.45 -8.87
CA SER A 108 10.29 10.41 -9.38
C SER A 108 8.91 10.06 -8.84
N HIS A 109 8.23 11.03 -8.23
CA HIS A 109 6.86 10.84 -7.78
C HIS A 109 5.96 10.55 -8.97
N LYS A 110 5.26 9.42 -8.94
CA LYS A 110 4.30 9.00 -9.97
C LYS A 110 2.89 9.32 -9.51
N THR A 111 2.02 9.70 -10.45
CA THR A 111 0.62 10.07 -10.15
C THR A 111 -0.15 8.89 -9.55
N PHE A 112 0.13 7.69 -10.05
CA PHE A 112 -0.51 6.47 -9.57
C PHE A 112 0.53 5.51 -9.00
N THR A 113 0.15 4.85 -7.91
CA THR A 113 0.92 3.74 -7.33
C THR A 113 0.05 2.50 -7.30
N GLN A 114 0.52 1.45 -7.93
CA GLN A 114 -0.05 0.11 -7.81
C GLN A 114 0.55 -0.57 -6.59
N PHE A 115 -0.32 -1.03 -5.69
CA PHE A 115 0.01 -1.92 -4.59
C PHE A 115 -0.39 -3.33 -5.00
N SER A 116 0.59 -4.23 -5.11
CA SER A 116 0.35 -5.66 -5.32
C SER A 116 0.70 -6.40 -4.04
N SER A 117 -0.28 -7.08 -3.46
CA SER A 117 -0.10 -7.93 -2.28
C SER A 117 -0.37 -9.37 -2.65
N ILE A 118 0.41 -10.29 -2.10
CA ILE A 118 0.23 -11.73 -2.28
C ILE A 118 0.34 -12.43 -0.94
N VAL A 119 -0.68 -13.21 -0.57
CA VAL A 119 -0.63 -14.10 0.58
C VAL A 119 0.22 -15.33 0.22
N ILE A 120 1.21 -15.61 1.04
CA ILE A 120 2.18 -16.69 0.89
C ILE A 120 1.93 -17.70 2.00
N ASP A 121 1.14 -18.74 1.69
CA ASP A 121 0.78 -19.77 2.67
C ASP A 121 1.99 -20.61 3.10
N ASP A 122 2.92 -20.84 2.16
CA ASP A 122 4.18 -21.57 2.39
C ASP A 122 5.37 -20.60 2.32
N LYS A 123 5.91 -20.23 3.48
CA LYS A 123 7.06 -19.32 3.60
C LYS A 123 8.28 -19.78 2.79
N SER A 124 8.44 -21.07 2.53
CA SER A 124 9.56 -21.57 1.72
C SER A 124 9.49 -21.11 0.26
N LYS A 125 8.30 -20.72 -0.23
CA LYS A 125 8.08 -20.17 -1.58
C LYS A 125 8.38 -18.69 -1.71
N HIS A 126 8.74 -18.00 -0.63
CA HIS A 126 9.05 -16.58 -0.68
C HIS A 126 10.10 -16.20 -1.76
N PRO A 127 11.21 -16.95 -1.95
CA PRO A 127 12.16 -16.67 -3.04
C PRO A 127 11.55 -16.83 -4.44
N GLU A 128 10.65 -17.80 -4.62
CA GLU A 128 9.95 -18.05 -5.89
C GLU A 128 8.97 -16.92 -6.20
N VAL A 129 8.16 -16.52 -5.21
CA VAL A 129 7.24 -15.37 -5.32
C VAL A 129 8.00 -14.09 -5.65
N ARG A 130 9.13 -13.84 -4.97
CA ARG A 130 9.97 -12.68 -5.25
C ARG A 130 10.53 -12.72 -6.66
N LYS A 131 10.98 -13.89 -7.14
CA LYS A 131 11.48 -14.06 -8.50
C LYS A 131 10.38 -13.76 -9.54
N ALA A 132 9.19 -14.33 -9.37
CA ALA A 132 8.05 -14.08 -10.25
C ALA A 132 7.63 -12.61 -10.27
N TRP A 133 7.65 -11.93 -9.11
CA TRP A 133 7.43 -10.49 -9.03
C TRP A 133 8.48 -9.71 -9.85
N MET A 134 9.77 -10.00 -9.66
CA MET A 134 10.83 -9.30 -10.40
C MET A 134 10.74 -9.55 -11.90
N SER A 135 10.39 -10.76 -12.35
CA SER A 135 10.15 -11.06 -13.76
C SER A 135 8.98 -10.27 -14.35
N LEU A 136 7.90 -10.09 -13.59
CA LEU A 136 6.80 -9.21 -13.99
C LEU A 136 7.28 -7.75 -14.12
N ILE A 137 8.02 -7.24 -13.14
CA ILE A 137 8.54 -5.86 -13.15
C ILE A 137 9.46 -5.61 -14.34
N GLU A 138 10.32 -6.55 -14.66
CA GLU A 138 11.18 -6.51 -15.85
C GLU A 138 10.34 -6.45 -17.14
N ALA A 139 9.30 -7.29 -17.24
CA ALA A 139 8.39 -7.29 -18.40
C ALA A 139 7.60 -5.98 -18.54
N LEU A 140 7.28 -5.32 -17.43
CA LEU A 140 6.63 -4.01 -17.43
C LEU A 140 7.59 -2.85 -17.72
N GLY A 141 8.91 -3.09 -17.70
CA GLY A 141 9.91 -2.03 -17.86
C GLY A 141 9.87 -0.98 -16.74
N LYS A 142 9.46 -1.39 -15.54
CA LYS A 142 9.27 -0.51 -14.38
C LYS A 142 10.31 -0.77 -13.30
N GLU A 143 10.39 0.16 -12.36
CA GLU A 143 11.03 -0.09 -11.07
C GLU A 143 9.97 -0.52 -10.05
N SER A 144 10.41 -1.31 -9.07
CA SER A 144 9.55 -1.71 -7.96
C SER A 144 10.32 -1.73 -6.66
N TRP A 145 9.59 -1.49 -5.58
CA TRP A 145 10.05 -1.66 -4.21
C TRP A 145 8.93 -2.28 -3.38
N GLY A 146 9.23 -2.72 -2.16
CA GLY A 146 8.24 -3.37 -1.32
C GLY A 146 8.87 -4.14 -0.17
N GLY A 147 8.10 -5.05 0.41
CA GLY A 147 8.46 -5.69 1.66
C GLY A 147 7.64 -6.94 1.96
N VAL A 148 7.81 -7.45 3.17
CA VAL A 148 7.08 -8.62 3.68
C VAL A 148 6.40 -8.23 4.98
N SER A 149 5.17 -8.71 5.18
CA SER A 149 4.40 -8.41 6.37
C SER A 149 5.11 -8.87 7.64
N VAL A 150 4.92 -8.12 8.74
CA VAL A 150 5.40 -8.48 10.08
C VAL A 150 4.23 -8.63 11.06
N GLY A 151 4.41 -9.48 12.09
CA GLY A 151 3.41 -9.80 13.11
C GLY A 151 2.80 -11.21 12.95
N ASP A 152 1.80 -11.51 13.77
CA ASP A 152 1.23 -12.86 13.94
C ASP A 152 0.21 -13.28 12.85
N GLY A 153 0.22 -12.57 11.71
CA GLY A 153 -0.68 -12.81 10.58
C GLY A 153 -0.11 -13.73 9.50
N PRO A 154 -0.89 -14.00 8.43
CA PRO A 154 -0.36 -14.66 7.24
C PRO A 154 0.81 -13.87 6.67
N THR A 155 1.77 -14.57 6.05
CA THR A 155 2.89 -13.91 5.38
C THR A 155 2.41 -13.30 4.08
N VAL A 156 2.54 -11.99 3.95
CA VAL A 156 2.12 -11.24 2.77
C VAL A 156 3.34 -10.58 2.15
N GLY A 157 3.61 -10.90 0.88
CA GLY A 157 4.54 -10.13 0.06
C GLY A 157 3.84 -8.88 -0.47
N LEU A 158 4.53 -7.74 -0.41
CA LEU A 158 4.06 -6.46 -0.95
C LEU A 158 5.05 -5.99 -2.02
N GLY A 159 4.53 -5.63 -3.18
CA GLY A 159 5.24 -4.92 -4.23
C GLY A 159 4.51 -3.64 -4.62
N LEU A 160 5.27 -2.58 -4.89
CA LEU A 160 4.76 -1.28 -5.31
C LEU A 160 5.36 -0.92 -6.67
N VAL A 161 4.54 -0.35 -7.55
CA VAL A 161 4.93 0.11 -8.89
C VAL A 161 4.31 1.47 -9.17
N GLY A 162 5.11 2.41 -9.68
CA GLY A 162 4.65 3.75 -10.04
C GLY A 162 4.26 3.89 -11.51
N TRP A 163 3.17 4.60 -11.78
CA TRP A 163 2.61 4.84 -13.11
C TRP A 163 2.31 6.32 -13.33
N ASP A 164 2.61 6.83 -14.52
CA ASP A 164 2.28 8.22 -14.88
C ASP A 164 0.79 8.37 -15.20
N SER A 165 0.17 7.32 -15.77
CA SER A 165 -1.27 7.27 -16.05
C SER A 165 -1.86 5.86 -15.99
N LEU A 166 -3.19 5.77 -15.96
CA LEU A 166 -3.90 4.48 -16.01
C LEU A 166 -3.77 3.81 -17.37
N GLU A 167 -3.73 4.60 -18.44
CA GLU A 167 -3.54 4.13 -19.82
C GLU A 167 -2.16 3.51 -20.01
N GLU A 168 -1.12 4.13 -19.41
CA GLU A 168 0.23 3.55 -19.39
C GLU A 168 0.22 2.17 -18.73
N ALA A 169 -0.40 2.06 -17.55
CA ALA A 169 -0.52 0.80 -16.83
C ALA A 169 -1.26 -0.25 -17.66
N GLN A 170 -2.42 0.12 -18.21
CA GLN A 170 -3.22 -0.79 -19.03
C GLN A 170 -2.46 -1.29 -20.25
N ALA A 171 -1.78 -0.39 -20.98
CA ALA A 171 -0.99 -0.75 -22.16
C ALA A 171 0.16 -1.70 -21.80
N ALA A 172 0.87 -1.46 -20.69
CA ALA A 172 1.96 -2.32 -20.24
C ALA A 172 1.48 -3.75 -19.93
N TYR A 173 0.32 -3.90 -19.28
CA TYR A 173 -0.25 -5.23 -18.99
C TYR A 173 -0.90 -5.93 -20.18
N GLN A 174 -1.12 -5.23 -21.30
CA GLN A 174 -1.58 -5.84 -22.56
C GLN A 174 -0.44 -6.53 -23.33
N ASP A 175 0.82 -6.26 -23.00
CA ASP A 175 1.94 -6.98 -23.59
C ASP A 175 1.86 -8.48 -23.21
N PRO A 176 1.96 -9.41 -24.19
CA PRO A 176 1.85 -10.84 -23.91
C PRO A 176 2.86 -11.37 -22.87
N LYS A 177 4.07 -10.80 -22.81
CA LYS A 177 5.08 -11.18 -21.82
C LYS A 177 4.68 -10.73 -20.42
N ALA A 178 4.20 -9.50 -20.28
CA ALA A 178 3.72 -8.98 -19.00
C ALA A 178 2.47 -9.74 -18.52
N ALA A 179 1.54 -10.06 -19.42
CA ALA A 179 0.36 -10.85 -19.11
C ALA A 179 0.73 -12.27 -18.64
N ALA A 180 1.68 -12.93 -19.31
CA ALA A 180 2.17 -14.25 -18.92
C ALA A 180 2.87 -14.21 -17.55
N ALA A 181 3.76 -13.24 -17.32
CA ALA A 181 4.44 -13.08 -16.02
C ALA A 181 3.46 -12.76 -14.89
N LEU A 182 2.42 -11.97 -15.15
CA LEU A 182 1.36 -11.70 -14.18
C LEU A 182 0.57 -12.96 -13.84
N ALA A 183 0.27 -13.81 -14.83
CA ALA A 183 -0.41 -15.07 -14.62
C ALA A 183 0.43 -16.04 -13.77
N GLU A 184 1.73 -16.13 -14.04
CA GLU A 184 2.68 -16.91 -13.22
C GLU A 184 2.70 -16.41 -11.78
N TYR A 185 2.88 -15.10 -11.56
CA TYR A 185 2.87 -14.50 -10.22
C TYR A 185 1.56 -14.80 -9.46
N LYS A 186 0.42 -14.67 -10.13
CA LYS A 186 -0.90 -14.97 -9.53
C LYS A 186 -1.11 -16.45 -9.22
N SER A 187 -0.41 -17.35 -9.90
CA SER A 187 -0.52 -18.79 -9.64
C SER A 187 0.11 -19.22 -8.31
N LEU A 188 0.98 -18.37 -7.73
CA LEU A 188 1.75 -18.68 -6.53
C LEU A 188 1.01 -18.38 -5.22
N GLY A 189 -0.14 -17.69 -5.27
CA GLY A 189 -0.89 -17.34 -4.07
C GLY A 189 -2.06 -16.39 -4.33
N GLN A 190 -2.76 -16.02 -3.26
CA GLN A 190 -3.90 -15.10 -3.37
C GLN A 190 -3.39 -13.66 -3.51
N THR A 191 -3.61 -13.08 -4.69
CA THR A 191 -3.16 -11.71 -4.98
C THR A 191 -4.29 -10.69 -4.83
N LYS A 192 -3.98 -9.50 -4.33
CA LYS A 192 -4.83 -8.31 -4.39
C LYS A 192 -4.03 -7.15 -4.95
N ASN A 193 -4.58 -6.50 -5.97
CA ASN A 193 -3.97 -5.33 -6.62
C ASN A 193 -4.85 -4.11 -6.44
N LEU A 194 -4.28 -3.02 -5.94
CA LEU A 194 -4.94 -1.72 -5.79
C LEU A 194 -4.18 -0.67 -6.58
N MET A 195 -4.87 0.10 -7.41
CA MET A 195 -4.33 1.29 -8.03
C MET A 195 -4.79 2.51 -7.24
N VAL A 196 -3.84 3.26 -6.70
CA VAL A 196 -4.10 4.43 -5.86
C VAL A 196 -3.59 5.67 -6.56
N GLN A 197 -4.41 6.73 -6.62
CA GLN A 197 -3.95 8.04 -7.08
C GLN A 197 -3.32 8.77 -5.89
N VAL A 198 -1.99 8.73 -5.81
CA VAL A 198 -1.28 9.17 -4.60
C VAL A 198 -1.07 10.69 -4.62
N SER A 199 -1.33 11.32 -3.46
CA SER A 199 -1.10 12.73 -3.16
C SER A 199 -0.17 12.92 -1.99
#